data_AF-U4R1E3-F1
#
_entry.id   AF-U4R1E3-F1
#
_cell.length_a   1.000
_cell.length_b   1.000
_cell.length_c   1.000
_cell.angle_alpha   90.00
_cell.angle_beta   90.00
_cell.angle_gamma   90.00
#
_symmetry.space_group_name_H-M   'P 1'
#
loop_
_entity.id
_entity.type
_entity.pdbx_description
1 polymer ?
#
loop_
_entity_poly.entity_id
_entity_poly.type
_entity_poly.pdbx_seq_one_letter_code
_entity_poly.pdbx_strand_id
1 'polypeptide(L)'
;MLYEIFDYYKKDLRIYNLVIKHFKFWFYCLIVLPLICGSIYIYISYFYKLNFEIGFFASILLPYLLLFIIVNKKAKKTVKRVYNVEGKGVLWNTNDVLRVIRKHEKELLINYIHNICDVVNEDDIKELSDRALVEADNLKTKFPIIPSFFAALFISLWNNFLSWIYKYENVKDFDSALEILIFATLFIFMVIGIYIMFSSLYVSIREELIDSEHRKMKSLSRLLKEICDDQKIEKRRSNSISTYNNSKI
;
A
#
# COMPACT_ATOMS: atom_id res chain seq x y z
N MET A 1 17.97 -12.75 -17.46
CA MET A 1 18.40 -12.64 -16.05
C MET A 1 17.74 -11.49 -15.28
N LEU A 2 18.17 -10.21 -15.39
CA LEU A 2 17.58 -9.12 -14.56
C LEU A 2 16.04 -9.05 -14.70
N TYR A 3 15.53 -9.12 -15.93
CA TYR A 3 14.09 -9.11 -16.19
C TYR A 3 13.36 -10.36 -15.68
N GLU A 4 14.01 -11.53 -15.66
CA GLU A 4 13.41 -12.76 -15.10
C GLU A 4 13.33 -12.67 -13.57
N ILE A 5 14.40 -12.18 -12.93
CA ILE A 5 14.42 -11.87 -11.49
C ILE A 5 13.36 -10.82 -11.16
N PHE A 6 13.21 -9.80 -12.02
CA PHE A 6 12.19 -8.77 -11.86
C PHE A 6 10.77 -9.31 -12.02
N ASP A 7 10.54 -10.22 -12.96
CA ASP A 7 9.25 -10.88 -13.14
C ASP A 7 8.89 -11.78 -11.96
N TYR A 8 9.86 -12.55 -11.45
CA TYR A 8 9.69 -13.34 -10.22
C TYR A 8 9.39 -12.43 -9.03
N TYR A 9 10.15 -11.34 -8.88
CA TYR A 9 9.92 -10.34 -7.83
C TYR A 9 8.49 -9.78 -7.89
N LYS A 10 8.01 -9.44 -9.09
CA LYS A 10 6.68 -8.89 -9.32
C LYS A 10 5.56 -9.89 -9.02
N LYS A 11 5.75 -11.17 -9.39
CA LYS A 11 4.71 -12.22 -9.31
C LYS A 11 4.63 -12.92 -7.96
N ASP A 12 5.77 -13.16 -7.30
CA ASP A 12 5.83 -14.12 -6.19
C ASP A 12 6.35 -13.51 -4.89
N LEU A 13 7.29 -12.56 -4.94
CA LEU A 13 7.96 -12.04 -3.74
C LEU A 13 7.26 -10.87 -3.06
N ARG A 14 6.26 -10.22 -3.66
CA ARG A 14 5.69 -9.00 -3.08
C ARG A 14 4.83 -9.31 -1.85
N ILE A 15 4.90 -8.44 -0.84
CA ILE A 15 4.02 -8.43 0.34
C ILE A 15 2.54 -8.67 -0.01
N TYR A 16 2.02 -8.08 -1.09
CA TYR A 16 0.65 -8.35 -1.53
C TYR A 16 0.44 -9.79 -2.00
N ASN A 17 1.34 -10.34 -2.82
CA ASN A 17 1.24 -11.73 -3.28
C ASN A 17 1.44 -12.72 -2.13
N LEU A 18 2.23 -12.33 -1.15
CA LEU A 18 2.54 -13.07 0.07
C LEU A 18 1.39 -13.07 1.08
N VAL A 19 0.65 -11.97 1.22
CA VAL A 19 -0.39 -11.80 2.25
C VAL A 19 -1.79 -11.67 1.64
N ILE A 20 -1.98 -10.71 0.74
CA ILE A 20 -3.29 -10.34 0.19
C ILE A 20 -3.83 -11.39 -0.79
N LYS A 21 -2.97 -12.18 -1.44
CA LYS A 21 -3.38 -13.32 -2.29
C LYS A 21 -4.34 -14.28 -1.58
N HIS A 22 -4.21 -14.41 -0.26
CA HIS A 22 -5.04 -15.30 0.56
C HIS A 22 -6.41 -14.73 0.93
N PHE A 23 -6.69 -13.45 0.67
CA PHE A 23 -7.97 -12.81 0.98
C PHE A 23 -8.43 -11.78 -0.06
N LYS A 24 -8.03 -11.94 -1.33
CA LYS A 24 -8.38 -11.04 -2.46
C LYS A 24 -9.86 -10.65 -2.49
N PHE A 25 -10.76 -11.61 -2.33
CA PHE A 25 -12.21 -11.34 -2.30
C PHE A 25 -12.60 -10.30 -1.25
N TRP A 26 -12.14 -10.48 -0.01
CA TRP A 26 -12.43 -9.56 1.10
C TRP A 26 -11.81 -8.19 0.89
N PHE A 27 -10.64 -8.16 0.26
CA PHE A 27 -10.01 -6.92 -0.13
C PHE A 27 -10.81 -6.15 -1.20
N TYR A 28 -11.33 -6.82 -2.23
CA TYR A 28 -12.23 -6.19 -3.20
C TYR A 28 -13.56 -5.75 -2.58
N CYS A 29 -14.13 -6.54 -1.67
CA CYS A 29 -15.33 -6.14 -0.93
C CYS A 29 -15.10 -4.85 -0.14
N LEU A 30 -13.92 -4.64 0.45
CA LEU A 30 -13.58 -3.41 1.16
C LEU A 30 -13.73 -2.15 0.28
N ILE A 31 -13.44 -2.27 -1.02
CA ILE A 31 -13.51 -1.16 -1.98
C ILE A 31 -14.93 -1.02 -2.53
N VAL A 32 -15.54 -2.13 -2.96
CA VAL A 32 -16.78 -2.11 -3.73
C VAL A 32 -18.02 -1.99 -2.86
N LEU A 33 -18.06 -2.67 -1.70
CA LEU A 33 -19.26 -2.72 -0.86
C LEU A 33 -19.69 -1.34 -0.33
N PRO A 34 -18.79 -0.46 0.18
CA PRO A 34 -19.18 0.87 0.63
C PRO A 34 -19.77 1.72 -0.50
N LEU A 35 -19.29 1.56 -1.74
CA LEU A 35 -19.86 2.25 -2.90
C LEU A 35 -21.27 1.75 -3.18
N ILE A 36 -21.49 0.44 -3.16
CA ILE A 36 -22.82 -0.15 -3.32
C ILE A 36 -23.77 0.34 -2.22
N CYS A 37 -23.35 0.29 -0.95
CA CYS A 37 -24.16 0.74 0.18
C CYS A 37 -24.50 2.24 0.07
N GLY A 38 -23.53 3.08 -0.30
CA GLY A 38 -23.76 4.50 -0.54
C GLY A 38 -24.75 4.75 -1.69
N SER A 39 -24.61 4.03 -2.81
CA SER A 39 -25.54 4.14 -3.94
C SER A 39 -26.96 3.69 -3.59
N ILE A 40 -27.10 2.57 -2.87
CA ILE A 40 -28.39 2.07 -2.36
C ILE A 40 -29.02 3.12 -1.42
N TYR A 41 -28.23 3.72 -0.54
CA TYR A 41 -28.73 4.72 0.39
C TYR A 41 -29.19 6.00 -0.34
N ILE A 42 -28.46 6.46 -1.36
CA ILE A 42 -28.89 7.59 -2.21
C ILE A 42 -30.25 7.28 -2.84
N TYR A 43 -30.41 6.08 -3.40
CA TYR A 43 -31.66 5.63 -3.99
C TYR A 43 -32.81 5.62 -2.97
N ILE A 44 -32.61 4.99 -1.81
CA ILE A 44 -33.65 4.93 -0.75
C ILE A 44 -34.01 6.34 -0.26
N SER A 45 -33.02 7.18 -0.02
CA SER A 45 -33.25 8.55 0.47
C SER A 45 -34.06 9.39 -0.52
N TYR A 46 -33.82 9.21 -1.82
CA TYR A 46 -34.59 9.88 -2.87
C TYR A 46 -36.08 9.49 -2.84
N PHE A 47 -36.39 8.19 -2.69
CA PHE A 47 -37.78 7.72 -2.69
C PHE A 47 -38.52 7.96 -1.37
N TYR A 48 -37.84 7.84 -0.24
CA TYR A 48 -38.46 7.87 1.09
C TYR A 48 -38.29 9.19 1.84
N LYS A 49 -37.66 10.21 1.22
CA LYS A 49 -37.40 11.53 1.82
C LYS A 49 -36.74 11.42 3.21
N LEU A 50 -35.80 10.49 3.36
CA LEU A 50 -35.04 10.32 4.60
C LEU A 50 -34.02 11.46 4.78
N ASN A 51 -33.64 11.70 6.03
CA ASN A 51 -32.55 12.63 6.36
C ASN A 51 -31.24 12.12 5.74
N PHE A 52 -30.87 12.69 4.61
CA PHE A 52 -29.78 12.23 3.75
C PHE A 52 -28.43 12.23 4.47
N GLU A 53 -28.21 13.20 5.35
CA GLU A 53 -26.88 13.52 5.86
C GLU A 53 -26.25 12.40 6.70
N ILE A 54 -26.83 12.11 7.87
CA ILE A 54 -26.28 11.13 8.80
C ILE A 54 -26.34 9.71 8.22
N GLY A 55 -27.45 9.39 7.54
CA GLY A 55 -27.62 8.04 7.01
C GLY A 55 -26.70 7.74 5.82
N PHE A 56 -26.37 8.73 4.98
CA PHE A 56 -25.42 8.52 3.87
C PHE A 56 -24.04 8.19 4.41
N PHE A 57 -23.54 8.99 5.35
CA PHE A 57 -22.25 8.74 5.98
C PHE A 57 -22.23 7.40 6.72
N ALA A 58 -23.25 7.11 7.51
CA ALA A 58 -23.35 5.83 8.21
C ALA A 58 -23.37 4.64 7.24
N SER A 59 -24.08 4.76 6.11
CA SER A 59 -24.19 3.69 5.10
C SER A 59 -22.87 3.36 4.42
N ILE A 60 -21.94 4.31 4.32
CA ILE A 60 -20.61 4.08 3.74
C ILE A 60 -19.62 3.65 4.83
N LEU A 61 -19.61 4.38 5.95
CA LEU A 61 -18.58 4.25 6.97
C LEU A 61 -18.72 2.95 7.78
N LEU A 62 -19.95 2.53 8.14
CA LEU A 62 -20.16 1.30 8.91
C LEU A 62 -19.72 0.05 8.15
N PRO A 63 -20.17 -0.22 6.91
CA PRO A 63 -19.68 -1.37 6.15
C PRO A 63 -18.18 -1.33 5.92
N TYR A 64 -17.61 -0.14 5.66
CA TYR A 64 -16.17 0.01 5.49
C TYR A 64 -15.39 -0.36 6.75
N LEU A 65 -15.78 0.17 7.92
CA LEU A 65 -15.14 -0.16 9.20
C LEU A 65 -15.25 -1.65 9.54
N LEU A 66 -16.43 -2.24 9.34
CA LEU A 66 -16.65 -3.67 9.58
C LEU A 66 -15.75 -4.53 8.68
N LEU A 67 -15.72 -4.23 7.38
CA LEU A 67 -14.86 -4.94 6.44
C LEU A 67 -13.38 -4.73 6.73
N PHE A 68 -12.97 -3.53 7.15
CA PHE A 68 -11.60 -3.23 7.55
C PHE A 68 -11.15 -4.15 8.69
N ILE A 69 -11.98 -4.29 9.74
CA ILE A 69 -11.71 -5.19 10.86
C ILE A 69 -11.59 -6.64 10.39
N ILE A 70 -12.48 -7.09 9.50
CA ILE A 70 -12.47 -8.45 8.95
C ILE A 70 -11.19 -8.70 8.13
N VAL A 71 -10.86 -7.80 7.21
CA VAL A 71 -9.66 -7.88 6.36
C VAL A 71 -8.41 -7.90 7.22
N ASN A 72 -8.31 -7.01 8.20
CA ASN A 72 -7.17 -6.95 9.11
C ASN A 72 -7.02 -8.23 9.96
N LYS A 73 -8.12 -8.78 10.49
CA LYS A 73 -8.10 -10.08 11.19
C LYS A 73 -7.64 -11.22 10.27
N LYS A 74 -8.09 -11.25 9.02
CA LYS A 74 -7.65 -12.25 8.04
C LYS A 74 -6.18 -12.09 7.66
N ALA A 75 -5.70 -10.86 7.50
CA ALA A 75 -4.30 -10.57 7.24
C ALA A 75 -3.42 -11.06 8.40
N LYS A 76 -3.76 -10.73 9.66
CA LYS A 76 -3.06 -11.24 10.85
C LYS A 76 -3.02 -12.77 10.90
N LYS A 77 -4.15 -13.44 10.63
CA LYS A 77 -4.22 -14.91 10.60
C LYS A 77 -3.33 -15.51 9.51
N THR A 78 -3.27 -14.86 8.34
CA THR A 78 -2.41 -15.27 7.23
C THR A 78 -0.95 -15.09 7.58
N VAL A 79 -0.57 -13.94 8.12
CA VAL A 79 0.80 -13.64 8.55
C VAL A 79 1.26 -14.66 9.61
N LYS A 80 0.44 -14.92 10.62
CA LYS A 80 0.74 -15.92 11.64
C LYS A 80 0.92 -17.32 11.04
N ARG A 81 0.10 -17.70 10.06
CA ARG A 81 0.18 -19.03 9.43
C ARG A 81 1.41 -19.19 8.54
N VAL A 82 1.74 -18.17 7.74
CA VAL A 82 2.80 -18.25 6.72
C VAL A 82 4.17 -17.94 7.33
N TYR A 83 4.25 -16.95 8.21
CA TYR A 83 5.53 -16.44 8.75
C TYR A 83 5.76 -16.81 10.22
N ASN A 84 4.78 -17.44 10.88
CA ASN A 84 4.84 -17.78 12.31
C ASN A 84 5.14 -16.58 13.23
N VAL A 85 4.64 -15.39 12.87
CA VAL A 85 4.83 -14.16 13.65
C VAL A 85 3.50 -13.50 13.98
N GLU A 86 3.39 -13.03 15.22
CA GLU A 86 2.24 -12.28 15.71
C GLU A 86 2.60 -10.79 15.83
N GLY A 87 1.88 -9.94 15.09
CA GLY A 87 2.01 -8.49 15.22
C GLY A 87 1.34 -7.99 16.51
N LYS A 88 2.07 -7.26 17.35
CA LYS A 88 1.58 -6.71 18.64
C LYS A 88 0.64 -5.50 18.50
N GLY A 89 0.39 -5.00 17.28
CA GLY A 89 -0.38 -3.77 17.03
C GLY A 89 -1.84 -4.02 16.61
N VAL A 90 -2.62 -2.93 16.46
CA VAL A 90 -3.99 -3.00 15.92
C VAL A 90 -3.97 -3.52 14.48
N LEU A 91 -3.02 -3.04 13.67
CA LEU A 91 -2.84 -3.44 12.28
C LEU A 91 -1.92 -4.66 12.15
N TRP A 92 -2.04 -5.38 11.03
CA TRP A 92 -1.20 -6.53 10.73
C TRP A 92 0.22 -6.15 10.27
N ASN A 93 0.38 -4.96 9.68
CA ASN A 93 1.62 -4.47 9.06
C ASN A 93 2.54 -3.75 10.04
N THR A 94 2.73 -4.28 11.26
CA THR A 94 3.67 -3.70 12.22
C THR A 94 5.11 -3.85 11.72
N ASN A 95 6.01 -2.96 12.18
CA ASN A 95 7.42 -2.99 11.80
C ASN A 95 8.07 -4.37 12.03
N ASP A 96 7.73 -5.05 13.12
CA ASP A 96 8.27 -6.38 13.43
C ASP A 96 7.83 -7.44 12.42
N VAL A 97 6.55 -7.42 12.02
CA VAL A 97 6.00 -8.31 10.99
C VAL A 97 6.67 -8.02 9.65
N LEU A 98 6.79 -6.75 9.28
CA LEU A 98 7.40 -6.33 8.02
C LEU A 98 8.88 -6.73 7.94
N ARG A 99 9.63 -6.68 9.05
CA ARG A 99 11.01 -7.17 9.09
C ARG A 99 11.11 -8.67 8.78
N VAL A 100 10.20 -9.46 9.33
CA VAL A 100 10.19 -10.93 9.13
C VAL A 100 9.79 -11.27 7.70
N ILE A 101 8.75 -10.61 7.17
CA ILE A 101 8.36 -10.76 5.78
C ILE A 101 9.53 -10.40 4.86
N ARG A 102 10.20 -9.27 5.10
CA ARG A 102 11.37 -8.83 4.33
C ARG A 102 12.53 -9.82 4.40
N LYS A 103 12.76 -10.45 5.56
CA LYS A 103 13.76 -11.52 5.68
C LYS A 103 13.40 -12.71 4.80
N HIS A 104 12.14 -13.12 4.82
CA HIS A 104 11.66 -14.21 3.97
C HIS A 104 11.73 -13.87 2.47
N GLU A 105 11.44 -12.62 2.10
CA GLU A 105 11.61 -12.13 0.72
C GLU A 105 13.06 -12.25 0.25
N LYS A 106 14.04 -11.89 1.10
CA LYS A 106 15.46 -12.07 0.80
C LYS A 106 15.81 -13.54 0.61
N GLU A 107 15.38 -14.42 1.51
CA GLU A 107 15.67 -15.86 1.45
C GLU A 107 15.13 -16.48 0.16
N LEU A 108 13.88 -16.18 -0.20
CA LEU A 108 13.27 -16.67 -1.44
C LEU A 108 13.98 -16.11 -2.69
N LEU A 109 14.38 -14.83 -2.68
CA LEU A 109 15.11 -14.23 -3.78
C LEU A 109 16.51 -14.87 -3.96
N ILE A 110 17.24 -15.09 -2.87
CA ILE A 110 18.55 -15.77 -2.89
C ILE A 110 18.40 -17.17 -3.48
N ASN A 111 17.42 -17.95 -2.99
CA ASN A 111 17.15 -19.30 -3.49
C ASN A 111 16.81 -19.29 -4.98
N TYR A 112 16.01 -18.32 -5.43
CA TYR A 112 15.67 -18.18 -6.84
C TYR A 112 16.89 -17.85 -7.71
N ILE A 113 17.77 -16.95 -7.27
CA ILE A 113 18.98 -16.60 -8.02
C ILE A 113 19.93 -17.81 -8.09
N HIS A 114 20.13 -18.55 -6.99
CA HIS A 114 20.92 -19.79 -7.00
C HIS A 114 20.34 -20.88 -7.89
N ASN A 115 19.01 -20.96 -8.03
CA ASN A 115 18.38 -21.93 -8.93
C ASN A 115 18.59 -21.59 -10.42
N ILE A 116 18.91 -20.34 -10.75
CA ILE A 116 19.12 -19.89 -12.13
C ILE A 116 20.62 -19.75 -12.44
N CYS A 117 21.45 -19.59 -11.42
CA CYS A 117 22.90 -19.44 -11.54
C CYS A 117 23.62 -20.38 -10.56
N ASP A 118 24.39 -21.32 -11.09
CA ASP A 118 25.17 -22.30 -10.32
C ASP A 118 26.18 -21.65 -9.35
N VAL A 119 26.67 -20.45 -9.67
CA VAL A 119 27.56 -19.67 -8.80
C VAL A 119 27.09 -18.23 -8.79
N VAL A 120 26.74 -17.75 -7.60
CA VAL A 120 26.33 -16.35 -7.38
C VAL A 120 27.35 -15.75 -6.43
N ASN A 121 28.34 -15.05 -6.97
CA ASN A 121 29.30 -14.34 -6.16
C ASN A 121 28.73 -12.99 -5.70
N GLU A 122 29.32 -12.45 -4.64
CA GLU A 122 29.00 -11.12 -4.10
C GLU A 122 29.02 -10.03 -5.18
N ASP A 123 29.99 -10.12 -6.10
CA ASP A 123 30.16 -9.18 -7.21
C ASP A 123 29.04 -9.28 -8.25
N ASP A 124 28.51 -10.48 -8.51
CA ASP A 124 27.42 -10.70 -9.46
C ASP A 124 26.11 -10.10 -8.93
N ILE A 125 25.83 -10.27 -7.63
CA ILE A 125 24.65 -9.66 -6.97
C ILE A 125 24.78 -8.13 -6.98
N LYS A 126 25.99 -7.61 -6.74
CA LYS A 126 26.24 -6.18 -6.78
C LYS A 126 26.00 -5.61 -8.18
N GLU A 127 26.49 -6.29 -9.21
CA GLU A 127 26.26 -5.88 -10.60
C GLU A 127 24.77 -5.91 -10.95
N LEU A 128 24.03 -6.96 -10.53
CA LEU A 128 22.58 -7.03 -10.70
C LEU A 128 21.85 -5.88 -10.00
N SER A 129 22.25 -5.54 -8.78
CA SER A 129 21.72 -4.39 -8.03
C SER A 129 21.94 -3.08 -8.78
N ASP A 130 23.16 -2.86 -9.28
CA ASP A 130 23.51 -1.62 -9.99
C ASP A 130 22.77 -1.51 -11.33
N ARG A 131 22.70 -2.61 -12.10
CA ARG A 131 21.89 -2.68 -13.33
C ARG A 131 20.41 -2.42 -13.06
N ALA A 132 19.86 -3.00 -11.99
CA ALA A 132 18.47 -2.76 -11.57
C ALA A 132 18.22 -1.29 -11.21
N LEU A 133 19.19 -0.63 -10.56
CA LEU A 133 19.06 0.78 -10.22
C LEU A 133 19.03 1.68 -11.47
N VAL A 134 19.91 1.41 -12.44
CA VAL A 134 19.94 2.14 -13.72
C VAL A 134 18.62 1.91 -14.48
N GLU A 135 18.16 0.67 -14.56
CA GLU A 135 16.91 0.35 -15.26
C GLU A 135 15.70 0.99 -14.57
N ALA A 136 15.69 1.04 -13.24
CA ALA A 136 14.67 1.77 -12.50
C ALA A 136 14.61 3.23 -12.97
N ASP A 137 15.75 3.92 -13.04
CA ASP A 137 15.79 5.32 -13.46
C ASP A 137 15.34 5.54 -14.92
N ASN A 138 15.59 4.58 -15.81
CA ASN A 138 15.05 4.58 -17.18
C ASN A 138 13.52 4.45 -17.21
N LEU A 139 12.95 3.64 -16.32
CA LEU A 139 11.50 3.41 -16.20
C LEU A 139 10.75 4.56 -15.51
N LYS A 140 11.44 5.65 -15.17
CA LYS A 140 10.83 6.80 -14.50
C LYS A 140 9.84 7.49 -15.45
N THR A 141 8.57 7.11 -15.31
CA THR A 141 7.47 7.72 -16.06
C THR A 141 7.39 9.19 -15.67
N LYS A 142 7.72 10.07 -16.62
CA LYS A 142 7.43 11.51 -16.51
C LYS A 142 5.91 11.66 -16.69
N PHE A 143 5.15 11.42 -15.63
CA PHE A 143 3.71 11.64 -15.68
C PHE A 143 3.46 13.09 -16.11
N PRO A 144 2.80 13.33 -17.26
CA PRO A 144 2.50 14.67 -17.76
C PRO A 144 1.26 15.25 -17.08
N ILE A 145 0.81 14.65 -15.97
CA ILE A 145 -0.29 15.20 -15.17
C ILE A 145 0.32 16.33 -14.36
N ILE A 146 0.38 17.51 -14.99
CA ILE A 146 0.73 18.76 -14.35
C ILE A 146 -0.22 18.90 -13.15
N PRO A 147 0.28 18.91 -11.90
CA PRO A 147 -0.57 19.10 -10.72
C PRO A 147 -1.46 20.34 -10.86
N SER A 148 -1.02 21.34 -11.62
CA SER A 148 -1.77 22.52 -12.02
C SER A 148 -3.04 22.23 -12.84
N PHE A 149 -3.05 21.22 -13.72
CA PHE A 149 -4.28 20.82 -14.46
C PHE A 149 -5.31 20.20 -13.52
N PHE A 150 -4.86 19.30 -12.64
CA PHE A 150 -5.72 18.73 -11.60
C PHE A 150 -6.23 19.82 -10.64
N ALA A 151 -5.36 20.73 -10.22
CA ALA A 151 -5.73 21.86 -9.37
C ALA A 151 -6.74 22.78 -10.07
N ALA A 152 -6.58 23.09 -11.35
CA ALA A 152 -7.52 23.92 -12.10
C ALA A 152 -8.90 23.26 -12.22
N LEU A 153 -8.96 21.96 -12.57
CA LEU A 153 -10.21 21.21 -12.59
C LEU A 153 -10.85 21.12 -11.21
N PHE A 154 -10.05 20.85 -10.18
CA PHE A 154 -10.52 20.71 -8.81
C PHE A 154 -11.03 22.04 -8.26
N ILE A 155 -10.34 23.15 -8.48
CA ILE A 155 -10.79 24.50 -8.10
C ILE A 155 -12.10 24.83 -8.80
N SER A 156 -12.25 24.52 -10.09
CA SER A 156 -13.50 24.79 -10.82
C SER A 156 -14.66 23.93 -10.30
N LEU A 157 -14.43 22.64 -10.04
CA LEU A 157 -15.42 21.74 -9.44
C LEU A 157 -15.80 22.21 -8.02
N TRP A 158 -14.80 22.63 -7.24
CA TRP A 158 -15.00 23.13 -5.88
C TRP A 158 -15.77 24.44 -5.85
N ASN A 159 -15.44 25.38 -6.73
CA ASN A 159 -16.18 26.64 -6.86
C ASN A 159 -17.61 26.41 -7.34
N ASN A 160 -17.84 25.45 -8.23
CA ASN A 160 -19.20 25.06 -8.63
C ASN A 160 -19.97 24.39 -7.48
N PHE A 161 -19.31 23.53 -6.70
CA PHE A 161 -19.90 22.91 -5.53
C PHE A 161 -20.26 23.95 -4.46
N LEU A 162 -19.33 24.86 -4.12
CA LEU A 162 -19.58 25.97 -3.22
C LEU A 162 -20.67 26.90 -3.77
N SER A 163 -20.61 27.25 -5.06
CA SER A 163 -21.65 28.07 -5.67
C SER A 163 -23.00 27.39 -5.68
N TRP A 164 -23.07 26.06 -5.78
CA TRP A 164 -24.31 25.30 -5.69
C TRP A 164 -24.86 25.27 -4.25
N ILE A 165 -23.99 25.06 -3.26
CA ILE A 165 -24.34 25.14 -1.84
C ILE A 165 -24.85 26.53 -1.47
N TYR A 166 -24.18 27.59 -1.93
CA TYR A 166 -24.44 28.97 -1.54
C TYR A 166 -25.38 29.72 -2.48
N LYS A 167 -25.72 29.19 -3.68
CA LYS A 167 -26.75 29.80 -4.52
C LYS A 167 -28.15 29.51 -3.95
N TYR A 168 -28.58 30.49 -3.18
CA TYR A 168 -29.84 31.22 -3.36
C TYR A 168 -31.15 30.71 -2.75
N GLU A 169 -31.29 29.48 -2.26
CA GLU A 169 -32.53 29.08 -1.54
C GLU A 169 -32.35 28.26 -0.26
N ASN A 170 -31.19 27.63 -0.03
CA ASN A 170 -31.01 26.71 1.10
C ASN A 170 -30.37 27.33 2.37
N VAL A 171 -29.86 28.57 2.29
CA VAL A 171 -29.20 29.24 3.42
C VAL A 171 -29.84 30.59 3.65
N LYS A 172 -31.08 30.58 4.15
CA LYS A 172 -31.79 31.81 4.52
C LYS A 172 -31.59 32.16 5.99
N ASP A 173 -31.34 31.15 6.82
CA ASP A 173 -31.21 31.27 8.28
C ASP A 173 -29.83 30.81 8.77
N PHE A 174 -29.42 31.34 9.92
CA PHE A 174 -28.15 30.99 10.58
C PHE A 174 -28.05 29.48 10.87
N ASP A 175 -29.17 28.85 11.23
CA ASP A 175 -29.24 27.42 11.52
C ASP A 175 -28.88 26.57 10.28
N SER A 176 -29.41 26.92 9.10
CA SER A 176 -29.09 26.23 7.84
C SER A 176 -27.62 26.42 7.44
N ALA A 177 -27.04 27.59 7.73
CA ALA A 177 -25.62 27.84 7.49
C ALA A 177 -24.73 26.95 8.40
N LEU A 178 -25.14 26.77 9.65
CA LEU A 178 -24.45 25.96 10.65
C LEU A 178 -24.53 24.47 10.29
N GLU A 179 -25.70 23.99 9.85
CA GLU A 179 -25.92 22.62 9.37
C GLU A 179 -25.00 22.28 8.18
N ILE A 180 -24.94 23.15 7.17
CA ILE A 180 -24.04 22.98 6.02
C ILE A 180 -22.57 22.98 6.44
N LEU A 181 -22.18 23.82 7.39
CA LEU A 181 -20.81 23.88 7.89
C LEU A 181 -20.43 22.60 8.65
N ILE A 182 -21.33 22.07 9.47
CA ILE A 182 -21.16 20.77 10.15
C ILE A 182 -21.04 19.66 9.10
N PHE A 183 -21.93 19.62 8.11
CA PHE A 183 -21.90 18.63 7.04
C PHE A 183 -20.59 18.66 6.25
N ALA A 184 -20.14 19.86 5.83
CA ALA A 184 -18.87 20.04 5.13
C ALA A 184 -17.67 19.59 5.97
N THR A 185 -17.69 19.90 7.28
CA THR A 185 -16.65 19.50 8.22
C THR A 185 -16.60 17.98 8.39
N LEU A 186 -17.75 17.33 8.57
CA LEU A 186 -17.87 15.87 8.65
C LEU A 186 -17.43 15.20 7.34
N PHE A 187 -17.80 15.77 6.19
CA PHE A 187 -17.36 15.28 4.88
C PHE A 187 -15.84 15.35 4.74
N ILE A 188 -15.21 16.47 5.13
CA ILE A 188 -13.75 16.61 5.10
C ILE A 188 -13.09 15.59 6.04
N PHE A 189 -13.57 15.44 7.28
CA PHE A 189 -13.04 14.42 8.19
C PHE A 189 -13.25 13.00 7.68
N MET A 190 -14.37 12.71 7.03
CA MET A 190 -14.59 11.43 6.37
C MET A 190 -13.60 11.23 5.22
N VAL A 191 -13.39 12.22 4.36
CA VAL A 191 -12.41 12.14 3.27
C VAL A 191 -11.00 11.94 3.82
N ILE A 192 -10.61 12.65 4.88
CA ILE A 192 -9.33 12.49 5.56
C ILE A 192 -9.24 11.09 6.20
N GLY A 193 -10.28 10.62 6.87
CA GLY A 193 -10.33 9.30 7.52
C GLY A 193 -10.24 8.16 6.50
N ILE A 194 -11.02 8.25 5.42
CA ILE A 194 -10.92 7.37 4.26
C ILE A 194 -9.52 7.47 3.69
N TYR A 195 -8.96 8.65 3.46
CA TYR A 195 -7.61 8.81 2.93
C TYR A 195 -6.54 8.18 3.84
N ILE A 196 -6.62 8.35 5.16
CA ILE A 196 -5.68 7.77 6.12
C ILE A 196 -5.81 6.24 6.13
N MET A 197 -7.03 5.72 6.25
CA MET A 197 -7.30 4.28 6.23
C MET A 197 -6.92 3.64 4.90
N PHE A 198 -7.28 4.30 3.80
CA PHE A 198 -6.86 3.94 2.46
C PHE A 198 -5.35 3.97 2.42
N SER A 199 -4.65 5.06 2.79
CA SER A 199 -3.18 5.09 2.81
C SER A 199 -2.55 3.95 3.64
N SER A 200 -3.15 3.56 4.77
CA SER A 200 -2.62 2.49 5.62
C SER A 200 -2.66 1.10 4.97
N LEU A 201 -3.67 0.85 4.14
CA LEU A 201 -3.81 -0.39 3.36
C LEU A 201 -3.12 -0.24 2.01
N TYR A 202 -3.34 0.90 1.37
CA TYR A 202 -2.95 1.30 0.03
C TYR A 202 -1.47 1.63 -0.08
N VAL A 203 -0.68 1.84 0.98
CA VAL A 203 0.78 1.78 0.82
C VAL A 203 1.21 0.44 0.21
N SER A 204 0.52 -0.66 0.55
CA SER A 204 0.78 -1.97 -0.07
C SER A 204 0.11 -2.20 -1.43
N ILE A 205 -0.90 -1.40 -1.83
CA ILE A 205 -1.66 -1.56 -3.09
C ILE A 205 -1.41 -0.44 -4.11
N ARG A 206 -1.02 0.76 -3.70
CA ARG A 206 -0.53 1.85 -4.56
C ARG A 206 0.75 1.43 -5.25
N GLU A 207 1.59 0.70 -4.53
CA GLU A 207 2.72 -0.04 -5.08
C GLU A 207 2.27 -1.19 -6.00
N GLU A 208 0.98 -1.49 -6.18
CA GLU A 208 0.54 -2.50 -7.13
C GLU A 208 -0.25 -1.96 -8.31
N LEU A 209 -1.27 -1.14 -8.04
CA LEU A 209 -2.18 -0.57 -9.01
C LEU A 209 -1.63 0.70 -9.68
N ILE A 210 -0.76 1.45 -9.01
CA ILE A 210 -0.18 2.72 -9.50
C ILE A 210 1.35 2.60 -9.67
N ASP A 211 1.91 1.41 -9.52
CA ASP A 211 3.37 1.25 -9.59
C ASP A 211 3.89 1.41 -11.01
N SER A 212 4.55 2.54 -11.23
CA SER A 212 5.56 2.66 -12.26
C SER A 212 6.57 1.54 -12.05
N GLU A 213 6.90 0.83 -13.13
CA GLU A 213 7.90 -0.24 -13.08
C GLU A 213 9.22 0.25 -12.45
N HIS A 214 9.49 1.56 -12.52
CA HIS A 214 10.50 2.28 -11.72
C HIS A 214 10.51 1.91 -10.23
N ARG A 215 9.38 2.02 -9.52
CA ARG A 215 9.33 1.77 -8.07
C ARG A 215 9.60 0.31 -7.74
N LYS A 216 9.04 -0.61 -8.53
CA LYS A 216 9.27 -2.05 -8.39
C LYS A 216 10.75 -2.37 -8.60
N MET A 217 11.33 -1.86 -9.67
CA MET A 217 12.73 -2.12 -10.02
C MET A 217 13.69 -1.51 -8.99
N LYS A 218 13.35 -0.33 -8.46
CA LYS A 218 14.10 0.32 -7.38
C LYS A 218 13.99 -0.41 -6.04
N SER A 219 12.86 -1.05 -5.77
CA SER A 219 12.69 -1.90 -4.58
C SER A 219 13.52 -3.17 -4.71
N LEU A 220 13.49 -3.81 -5.89
CA LEU A 220 14.35 -4.96 -6.20
C LEU A 220 15.84 -4.61 -6.05
N SER A 221 16.29 -3.47 -6.57
CA SER A 221 17.70 -3.06 -6.45
C SER A 221 18.12 -2.87 -5.00
N ARG A 222 17.27 -2.29 -4.15
CA ARG A 222 17.51 -2.20 -2.71
C ARG A 222 17.59 -3.56 -2.04
N LEU A 223 16.71 -4.50 -2.42
CA LEU A 223 16.70 -5.85 -1.87
C LEU A 223 17.98 -6.62 -2.24
N LEU A 224 18.41 -6.54 -3.51
CA LEU A 224 19.68 -7.11 -3.99
C LEU A 224 20.89 -6.50 -3.28
N LYS A 225 20.89 -5.18 -3.11
CA LYS A 225 21.95 -4.48 -2.36
C LYS A 225 22.04 -4.95 -0.92
N GLU A 226 20.91 -5.12 -0.25
CA GLU A 226 20.87 -5.63 1.11
C GLU A 226 21.39 -7.08 1.20
N ILE A 227 21.09 -7.93 0.21
CA ILE A 227 21.64 -9.28 0.13
C ILE A 227 23.17 -9.24 -0.01
N CYS A 228 23.69 -8.39 -0.90
CA CYS A 228 25.14 -8.20 -1.08
C CYS A 228 25.83 -7.72 0.21
N ASP A 229 25.21 -6.78 0.93
CA ASP A 229 25.75 -6.26 2.19
C ASP A 229 25.74 -7.33 3.30
N ASP A 230 24.69 -8.16 3.36
CA ASP A 230 24.60 -9.28 4.30
C ASP A 230 25.72 -10.32 4.03
N GLN A 231 25.98 -10.68 2.77
CA GLN A 231 27.07 -11.58 2.38
C GLN A 231 28.46 -11.03 2.74
N LYS A 232 28.69 -9.72 2.55
CA LYS A 232 29.94 -9.06 2.98
C LYS A 232 30.18 -9.18 4.48
N ILE A 233 29.12 -8.98 5.27
CA ILE A 233 29.20 -9.05 6.73
C ILE A 233 29.54 -10.48 7.16
N GLU A 234 28.90 -11.48 6.57
CA GLU A 234 29.18 -12.90 6.86
C GLU A 234 30.62 -13.27 6.51
N LYS A 235 31.11 -12.88 5.32
CA LYS A 235 32.50 -13.13 4.90
C LYS A 235 33.52 -12.50 5.86
N ARG A 236 33.27 -11.27 6.32
CA ARG A 236 34.12 -10.59 7.33
C ARG A 236 34.12 -11.32 8.67
N ARG A 237 32.96 -11.80 9.12
CA ARG A 237 32.83 -12.58 10.37
C ARG A 237 33.61 -13.89 10.27
N SER A 238 33.44 -14.65 9.18
CA SER A 238 34.18 -15.90 8.95
C SER A 238 35.69 -15.69 8.93
N ASN A 239 36.18 -14.62 8.29
CA ASN A 239 37.60 -14.27 8.28
C ASN A 239 38.13 -13.86 9.67
N SER A 240 37.32 -13.17 10.47
CA SER A 240 37.73 -12.80 11.84
C SER A 240 37.86 -14.03 12.75
N ILE A 241 36.97 -15.02 12.59
CA ILE A 241 37.00 -16.27 13.34
C ILE A 241 38.20 -17.14 12.93
N SER A 242 38.48 -17.25 11.63
CA SER A 242 39.64 -18.01 11.16
C SER A 242 40.97 -17.39 11.60
N THR A 243 41.08 -16.06 11.56
CA THR A 243 42.27 -15.34 12.04
C THR A 243 42.46 -15.52 13.54
N TYR A 244 41.39 -15.46 14.33
CA TYR A 244 41.44 -15.71 15.78
C TYR A 244 41.90 -17.12 16.11
N ASN A 245 41.36 -18.13 15.42
CA ASN A 245 41.75 -19.53 15.65
C ASN A 245 43.21 -19.79 15.25
N ASN A 246 43.69 -19.19 14.16
CA ASN A 246 45.08 -19.29 13.74
C ASN A 246 46.05 -18.58 14.70
N SER A 247 45.59 -17.56 15.43
CA SER A 247 46.43 -16.85 16.43
C SER A 247 46.57 -17.59 17.77
N LYS A 248 45.83 -18.68 17.97
CA LYS A 248 45.86 -19.50 19.20
C LYS A 248 46.69 -20.78 19.07
N ILE A 249 47.15 -21.10 17.87
CA ILE A 249 48.02 -22.25 17.55
C ILE A 249 49.45 -21.75 17.52
#